data_AF-A0A7W0UDI3-F1
#
_entry.id   AF-A0A7W0UDI3-F1
#
_cell.length_a   1.000
_cell.length_b   1.000
_cell.length_c   1.000
_cell.angle_alpha   90.00
_cell.angle_beta   90.00
_cell.angle_gamma   90.00
#
_symmetry.space_group_name_H-M   'P 1'
#
loop_
_entity.id
_entity.type
_entity.pdbx_description
1 polymer ?
#
loop_
_entity_poly.entity_id
_entity_poly.type
_entity_poly.pdbx_seq_one_letter_code
_entity_poly.pdbx_strand_id
1 'polypeptide(L)'
;MDDVIRRSQALLERFEADVRAELPQGAEIFDAHVHLGNDIDGMAGDFDELVAIQERHGISGAFMFCLDEPDRHPSFSAANDRTLVQAERSQGRFVPFVRLDLTERPIEEARRCLDAGARGIKLHPRAQKFMLNDERLAPVFELAAERGVPILIHGGRGLPPIADALRALVDRYDGAELIIAHCGIADLAALANCFSGRPGVFFDTSVWSPLDVLDLFRLVAPEQVIYASDYPYGQQPASLLLTLRTAKLAGLDESQLRALLAGSARRICRGEAPLPLSPPCGPDTVVQPLTFARIHQYLSMATPLLWTRQADTIGVLGLALNACDERANGHRDDTERIRELLLTARDLWRAFPEVEDEGDRIRSARLAFRLVHLANITAVTSAA
;
A
#
# COMPACT_ATOMS: atom_id res chain seq x y z
N MET A 1 -27.67 -12.34 -0.83
CA MET A 1 -26.40 -11.77 -0.34
C MET A 1 -25.43 -12.86 0.08
N ASP A 2 -25.85 -13.79 0.96
CA ASP A 2 -24.99 -14.85 1.52
C ASP A 2 -24.26 -15.71 0.49
N ASP A 3 -24.91 -16.08 -0.62
CA ASP A 3 -24.27 -16.86 -1.67
C ASP A 3 -23.14 -16.09 -2.37
N VAL A 4 -23.34 -14.79 -2.60
CA VAL A 4 -22.33 -13.90 -3.20
C VAL A 4 -21.15 -13.71 -2.25
N ILE A 5 -21.41 -13.57 -0.94
CA ILE A 5 -20.37 -13.51 0.09
C ILE A 5 -19.57 -14.82 0.10
N ARG A 6 -20.23 -15.98 0.13
CA ARG A 6 -19.54 -17.29 0.09
C ARG A 6 -18.68 -17.44 -1.16
N ARG A 7 -19.21 -17.05 -2.33
CA ARG A 7 -18.47 -17.08 -3.60
C ARG A 7 -17.24 -16.15 -3.56
N SER A 8 -17.39 -14.96 -2.97
CA SER A 8 -16.26 -14.02 -2.81
C SER A 8 -15.17 -14.58 -1.88
N GLN A 9 -15.53 -15.23 -0.78
CA GLN A 9 -14.58 -15.86 0.14
C GLN A 9 -13.81 -16.99 -0.56
N ALA A 10 -14.52 -17.87 -1.28
CA ALA A 10 -13.88 -18.95 -2.04
C ALA A 10 -12.93 -18.40 -3.13
N LEU A 11 -13.30 -17.31 -3.79
CA LEU A 11 -12.42 -16.61 -4.75
C LEU A 11 -11.16 -16.10 -4.06
N LEU A 12 -11.29 -15.40 -2.92
CA LEU A 12 -10.16 -14.90 -2.15
C LEU A 12 -9.23 -16.05 -1.72
N GLU A 13 -9.77 -17.12 -1.14
CA GLU A 13 -9.01 -18.30 -0.70
C GLU A 13 -8.18 -18.94 -1.83
N ARG A 14 -8.70 -18.97 -3.06
CA ARG A 14 -7.92 -19.43 -4.22
C ARG A 14 -6.71 -18.53 -4.50
N PHE A 15 -6.90 -17.22 -4.48
CA PHE A 15 -5.79 -16.27 -4.66
C PHE A 15 -4.81 -16.28 -3.49
N GLU A 16 -5.26 -16.62 -2.28
CA GLU A 16 -4.34 -16.87 -1.16
C GLU A 16 -3.48 -18.11 -1.38
N ALA A 17 -4.03 -19.16 -1.97
CA ALA A 17 -3.26 -20.34 -2.37
C ALA A 17 -2.24 -19.98 -3.46
N ASP A 18 -2.61 -19.16 -4.45
CA ASP A 18 -1.68 -18.67 -5.48
C ASP A 18 -0.53 -17.87 -4.85
N VAL A 19 -0.84 -16.89 -3.99
CA VAL A 19 0.19 -16.11 -3.28
C VAL A 19 1.14 -17.02 -2.51
N ARG A 20 0.62 -18.03 -1.80
CA ARG A 20 1.46 -19.01 -1.08
C ARG A 20 2.37 -19.82 -2.01
N ALA A 21 1.86 -20.24 -3.18
CA ALA A 21 2.66 -20.95 -4.18
C ALA A 21 3.72 -20.05 -4.83
N GLU A 22 3.46 -18.74 -4.87
CA GLU A 22 4.32 -17.76 -5.50
C GLU A 22 5.44 -17.21 -4.61
N LEU A 23 5.33 -17.36 -3.28
CA LEU A 23 6.32 -16.91 -2.31
C LEU A 23 7.58 -17.79 -2.34
N PRO A 24 8.80 -17.21 -2.22
CA PRO A 24 10.00 -18.00 -2.01
C PRO A 24 9.90 -18.83 -0.73
N GLN A 25 10.45 -20.04 -0.75
CA GLN A 25 10.39 -20.93 0.41
C GLN A 25 11.05 -20.29 1.63
N GLY A 26 10.32 -20.22 2.75
CA GLY A 26 10.81 -19.60 3.99
C GLY A 26 11.07 -18.10 3.86
N ALA A 27 10.44 -17.41 2.90
CA ALA A 27 10.46 -15.95 2.88
C ALA A 27 9.77 -15.39 4.13
N GLU A 28 10.45 -14.45 4.79
CA GLU A 28 9.84 -13.60 5.79
C GLU A 28 9.07 -12.48 5.10
N ILE A 29 7.93 -12.08 5.67
CA ILE A 29 7.14 -10.93 5.20
C ILE A 29 7.02 -9.92 6.34
N PHE A 30 7.25 -8.65 6.03
CA PHE A 30 7.09 -7.51 6.94
C PHE A 30 6.31 -6.40 6.22
N ASP A 31 5.21 -5.94 6.82
CA ASP A 31 4.34 -4.94 6.21
C ASP A 31 4.74 -3.52 6.66
N ALA A 32 5.33 -2.75 5.75
CA ALA A 32 5.89 -1.44 6.09
C ALA A 32 4.85 -0.33 6.28
N HIS A 33 3.55 -0.59 6.10
CA HIS A 33 2.52 0.45 6.17
C HIS A 33 1.18 -0.13 6.62
N VAL A 34 0.89 -0.01 7.92
CA VAL A 34 -0.44 -0.35 8.45
C VAL A 34 -0.94 0.73 9.39
N HIS A 35 -2.25 0.91 9.42
CA HIS A 35 -2.92 1.86 10.30
C HIS A 35 -3.89 1.15 11.25
N LEU A 36 -4.01 1.67 12.47
CA LEU A 36 -5.03 1.29 13.45
C LEU A 36 -5.82 2.52 13.92
N GLY A 37 -7.00 2.29 14.49
CA GLY A 37 -7.89 3.35 14.97
C GLY A 37 -9.05 3.61 14.02
N ASN A 38 -9.68 4.79 14.10
CA ASN A 38 -10.81 5.17 13.26
C ASN A 38 -10.48 6.42 12.46
N ASP A 39 -10.54 6.37 11.13
CA ASP A 39 -10.31 7.53 10.27
C ASP A 39 -11.59 8.39 10.16
N ILE A 40 -11.41 9.70 9.95
CA ILE A 40 -12.50 10.62 9.64
C ILE A 40 -13.28 10.25 8.36
N ASP A 41 -12.69 9.47 7.46
CA ASP A 41 -13.36 8.98 6.24
C ASP A 41 -14.26 7.74 6.48
N GLY A 42 -14.28 7.19 7.70
CA GLY A 42 -15.06 6.03 8.09
C GLY A 42 -14.33 4.68 7.93
N MET A 43 -13.06 4.69 7.50
CA MET A 43 -12.20 3.50 7.58
C MET A 43 -11.78 3.24 9.03
N ALA A 44 -11.65 1.97 9.38
CA ALA A 44 -11.26 1.56 10.73
C ALA A 44 -10.26 0.42 10.62
N GLY A 45 -9.13 0.56 11.29
CA GLY A 45 -8.14 -0.48 11.45
C GLY A 45 -8.30 -1.12 12.82
N ASP A 46 -8.69 -2.39 12.83
CA ASP A 46 -8.88 -3.16 14.06
C ASP A 46 -7.63 -3.99 14.38
N PHE A 47 -7.23 -3.98 15.65
CA PHE A 47 -6.02 -4.65 16.09
C PHE A 47 -6.11 -6.17 15.91
N ASP A 48 -7.23 -6.76 16.35
CA ASP A 48 -7.40 -8.20 16.37
C ASP A 48 -7.62 -8.75 14.94
N GLU A 49 -8.33 -7.99 14.10
CA GLU A 49 -8.42 -8.26 12.67
C GLU A 49 -7.04 -8.24 12.00
N LEU A 50 -6.24 -7.20 12.23
CA LEU A 50 -4.90 -7.09 11.66
C LEU A 50 -4.00 -8.26 12.10
N VAL A 51 -4.02 -8.64 13.38
CA VAL A 51 -3.28 -9.81 13.88
C VAL A 51 -3.74 -11.09 13.16
N ALA A 52 -5.05 -11.33 13.05
CA ALA A 52 -5.58 -12.50 12.37
C ALA A 52 -5.18 -12.54 10.89
N ILE A 53 -5.19 -11.39 10.19
CA ILE A 53 -4.70 -11.27 8.81
C ILE A 53 -3.22 -11.62 8.74
N GLN A 54 -2.40 -11.06 9.64
CA GLN A 54 -0.97 -11.32 9.63
C GLN A 54 -0.64 -12.79 9.89
N GLU A 55 -1.33 -13.44 10.83
CA GLU A 55 -1.18 -14.88 11.10
C GLU A 55 -1.59 -15.71 9.89
N ARG A 56 -2.73 -15.40 9.25
CA ARG A 56 -3.22 -16.09 8.05
C ARG A 56 -2.23 -16.02 6.88
N HIS A 57 -1.52 -14.91 6.73
CA HIS A 57 -0.61 -14.64 5.61
C HIS A 57 0.87 -14.79 5.95
N GLY A 58 1.23 -15.21 7.17
CA GLY A 58 2.63 -15.38 7.58
C GLY A 58 3.41 -14.06 7.68
N ILE A 59 2.72 -12.94 7.95
CA ILE A 59 3.35 -11.63 8.14
C ILE A 59 3.88 -11.57 9.57
N SER A 60 5.18 -11.28 9.68
CA SER A 60 5.95 -11.41 10.93
C SER A 60 6.09 -10.10 11.71
N GLY A 61 5.70 -8.98 11.12
CA GLY A 61 5.67 -7.68 11.78
C GLY A 61 5.24 -6.55 10.83
N ALA A 62 5.05 -5.36 11.39
CA ALA A 62 4.68 -4.18 10.63
C ALA A 62 5.12 -2.86 11.26
N PHE A 63 5.31 -1.83 10.44
CA PHE A 63 5.31 -0.44 10.91
C PHE A 63 3.87 0.03 11.06
N MET A 64 3.49 0.48 12.26
CA MET A 64 2.10 0.76 12.61
C MET A 64 1.94 2.19 13.16
N PHE A 65 0.91 2.89 12.73
CA PHE A 65 0.58 4.24 13.16
C PHE A 65 -0.93 4.47 13.18
N CYS A 66 -1.39 5.53 13.82
CA CYS A 66 -2.82 5.84 13.88
C CYS A 66 -3.38 6.44 12.57
N LEU A 67 -4.66 6.19 12.31
CA LEU A 67 -5.46 6.84 11.26
C LEU A 67 -5.65 8.34 11.52
N ASP A 68 -6.28 9.06 10.59
CA ASP A 68 -6.64 10.47 10.78
C ASP A 68 -7.84 10.58 11.73
N GLU A 69 -7.59 10.37 13.03
CA GLU A 69 -8.69 10.12 13.97
C GLU A 69 -9.55 11.36 14.29
N PRO A 70 -10.86 11.20 14.56
CA PRO A 70 -11.74 12.32 14.93
C PRO A 70 -11.28 13.11 16.16
N ASP A 71 -10.56 12.48 17.08
CA ASP A 71 -10.02 13.08 18.30
C ASP A 71 -8.61 13.69 18.14
N ARG A 72 -8.14 13.90 16.89
CA ARG A 72 -6.84 14.52 16.58
C ARG A 72 -6.67 15.97 17.02
N HIS A 73 -7.68 16.59 17.64
CA HIS A 73 -7.60 17.97 18.13
C HIS A 73 -7.43 17.99 19.66
N PRO A 74 -6.45 18.75 20.21
CA PRO A 74 -5.56 19.66 19.49
C PRO A 74 -4.53 18.94 18.61
N SER A 75 -4.02 17.78 19.02
CA SER A 75 -3.06 16.99 18.22
C SER A 75 -3.35 15.48 18.25
N PHE A 76 -2.56 14.67 17.54
CA PHE A 76 -2.65 13.21 17.53
C PHE A 76 -2.24 12.53 18.86
N SER A 77 -1.96 13.25 19.96
CA SER A 77 -1.44 12.64 21.19
C SER A 77 -2.27 11.46 21.71
N ALA A 78 -3.60 11.58 21.76
CA ALA A 78 -4.46 10.48 22.21
C ALA A 78 -4.40 9.25 21.30
N ALA A 79 -4.31 9.48 19.98
CA ALA A 79 -4.14 8.43 18.98
C ALA A 79 -2.76 7.78 19.05
N ASN A 80 -1.70 8.57 19.23
CA ASN A 80 -0.34 8.08 19.44
C ASN A 80 -0.21 7.26 20.74
N ASP A 81 -0.90 7.64 21.82
CA ASP A 81 -0.94 6.86 23.05
C ASP A 81 -1.57 5.48 22.81
N ARG A 82 -2.66 5.42 22.02
CA ARG A 82 -3.26 4.14 21.60
C ARG A 82 -2.30 3.31 20.74
N THR A 83 -1.59 3.93 19.80
CA THR A 83 -0.55 3.28 18.98
C THR A 83 0.54 2.66 19.85
N LEU A 84 1.04 3.36 20.88
CA LEU A 84 2.04 2.82 21.79
C LEU A 84 1.53 1.63 22.60
N VAL A 85 0.31 1.72 23.15
CA VAL A 85 -0.34 0.62 23.89
C VAL A 85 -0.57 -0.60 22.99
N GLN A 86 -1.01 -0.38 21.75
CA GLN A 86 -1.19 -1.46 20.77
C GLN A 86 0.15 -2.10 20.39
N ALA A 87 1.21 -1.33 20.23
CA ALA A 87 2.55 -1.86 19.97
C ALA A 87 3.03 -2.74 21.13
N GLU A 88 2.86 -2.32 22.38
CA GLU A 88 3.18 -3.14 23.56
C GLU A 88 2.35 -4.43 23.59
N ARG A 89 1.03 -4.32 23.37
CA ARG A 89 0.11 -5.47 23.28
C ARG A 89 0.55 -6.47 22.21
N SER A 90 1.16 -6.01 21.12
CA SER A 90 1.61 -6.85 19.99
C SER A 90 2.88 -7.66 20.29
N GLN A 91 3.53 -7.45 21.44
CA GLN A 91 4.75 -8.15 21.85
C GLN A 91 5.89 -8.08 20.83
N GLY A 92 6.09 -6.90 20.22
CA GLY A 92 7.16 -6.64 19.26
C GLY A 92 6.81 -6.94 17.80
N ARG A 93 5.58 -7.38 17.51
CA ARG A 93 5.08 -7.54 16.14
C ARG A 93 4.85 -6.19 15.45
N PHE A 94 4.29 -5.21 16.16
CA PHE A 94 4.03 -3.87 15.64
C PHE A 94 5.06 -2.88 16.16
N VAL A 95 5.66 -2.14 15.23
CA VAL A 95 6.67 -1.12 15.49
C VAL A 95 5.98 0.25 15.36
N PRO A 96 5.81 0.99 16.46
CA PRO A 96 4.97 2.19 16.47
C PRO A 96 5.68 3.38 15.82
N PHE A 97 5.02 4.05 14.89
CA PHE A 97 5.45 5.35 14.35
C PHE A 97 4.55 6.45 14.92
N VAL A 98 5.15 7.58 15.28
CA VAL A 98 4.41 8.74 15.79
C VAL A 98 3.84 9.56 14.64
N ARG A 99 2.53 9.83 14.64
CA ARG A 99 1.90 10.73 13.67
C ARG A 99 1.86 12.15 14.23
N LEU A 100 2.27 13.14 13.43
CA LEU A 100 2.46 14.52 13.89
C LEU A 100 1.47 15.50 13.25
N ASP A 101 0.86 16.37 14.04
CA ASP A 101 0.18 17.57 13.54
C ASP A 101 1.17 18.74 13.51
N LEU A 102 1.47 19.26 12.32
CA LEU A 102 2.42 20.36 12.16
C LEU A 102 1.86 21.71 12.64
N THR A 103 0.55 21.83 12.88
CA THR A 103 -0.09 23.07 13.33
C THR A 103 -0.05 23.27 14.86
N GLU A 104 0.41 22.26 15.60
CA GLU A 104 0.48 22.27 17.06
C GLU A 104 1.94 22.31 17.56
N ARG A 105 2.32 21.38 18.43
CA ARG A 105 3.67 21.22 18.99
C ARG A 105 4.30 19.90 18.51
N PRO A 106 4.56 19.75 17.20
CA PRO A 106 4.98 18.48 16.60
C PRO A 106 6.30 17.95 17.17
N ILE A 107 7.24 18.83 17.52
CA ILE A 107 8.56 18.42 18.04
C ILE A 107 8.48 17.91 19.47
N GLU A 108 7.64 18.53 20.32
CA GLU A 108 7.40 18.04 21.69
C GLU A 108 6.75 16.66 21.66
N GLU A 109 5.73 16.49 20.82
CA GLU A 109 5.03 15.21 20.65
C GLU A 109 5.95 14.13 20.07
N ALA A 110 6.75 14.45 19.04
CA ALA A 110 7.72 13.53 18.48
C ALA A 110 8.73 13.06 19.55
N ARG A 111 9.33 13.97 20.31
CA ARG A 111 10.26 13.60 21.39
C ARG A 111 9.58 12.72 22.43
N ARG A 112 8.38 13.09 22.89
CA ARG A 112 7.59 12.32 23.86
C ARG A 112 7.35 10.88 23.39
N CYS A 113 6.86 10.70 22.17
CA CYS A 113 6.55 9.37 21.65
C CYS A 113 7.81 8.54 21.37
N LEU A 114 8.87 9.16 20.83
CA LEU A 114 10.15 8.47 20.60
C LEU A 114 10.79 8.03 21.93
N ASP A 115 10.74 8.86 22.97
CA ASP A 115 11.18 8.52 24.32
C ASP A 115 10.31 7.40 24.95
N ALA A 116 9.05 7.31 24.56
CA ALA A 116 8.11 6.27 24.97
C ALA A 116 8.17 4.99 24.12
N GLY A 117 9.05 4.91 23.12
CA GLY A 117 9.30 3.70 22.34
C GLY A 117 8.82 3.71 20.90
N ALA A 118 8.30 4.84 20.37
CA ALA A 118 8.12 5.00 18.93
C ALA A 118 9.46 4.90 18.19
N ARG A 119 9.45 4.34 16.99
CA ARG A 119 10.64 4.02 16.19
C ARG A 119 10.59 4.59 14.77
N GLY A 120 9.71 5.55 14.53
CA GLY A 120 9.57 6.24 13.26
C GLY A 120 8.56 7.37 13.36
N ILE A 121 8.51 8.21 12.33
CA ILE A 121 7.61 9.36 12.25
C ILE A 121 6.71 9.19 11.03
N LYS A 122 5.41 9.40 11.17
CA LYS A 122 4.42 9.39 10.09
C LYS A 122 3.97 10.81 9.75
N LEU A 123 4.08 11.15 8.47
CA LEU A 123 3.60 12.39 7.87
C LEU A 123 2.63 12.12 6.72
N HIS A 124 1.59 12.95 6.63
CA HIS A 124 0.58 12.90 5.58
C HIS A 124 0.19 14.32 5.11
N PRO A 125 0.91 14.90 4.12
CA PRO A 125 0.75 16.31 3.72
C PRO A 125 -0.67 16.68 3.32
N ARG A 126 -1.40 15.81 2.61
CA ARG A 126 -2.81 16.03 2.23
C ARG A 126 -3.76 16.06 3.43
N ALA A 127 -3.75 15.02 4.27
CA ALA A 127 -4.65 14.92 5.44
C ALA A 127 -4.37 16.03 6.46
N GLN A 128 -3.09 16.35 6.65
CA GLN A 128 -2.59 17.34 7.62
C GLN A 128 -2.43 18.74 7.01
N LYS A 129 -2.81 18.93 5.74
CA LYS A 129 -2.90 20.20 5.01
C LYS A 129 -1.62 21.05 5.06
N PHE A 130 -0.47 20.46 4.72
CA PHE A 130 0.79 21.17 4.56
C PHE A 130 1.48 20.83 3.24
N MET A 131 2.41 21.69 2.82
CA MET A 131 3.25 21.50 1.63
C MET A 131 4.65 21.03 2.02
N LEU A 132 5.37 20.37 1.11
CA LEU A 132 6.69 19.81 1.42
C LEU A 132 7.79 20.86 1.59
N ASN A 133 7.54 22.10 1.19
CA ASN A 133 8.41 23.25 1.43
C ASN A 133 8.06 24.01 2.72
N ASP A 134 7.19 23.47 3.56
CA ASP A 134 6.82 24.07 4.84
C ASP A 134 8.01 24.05 5.81
N GLU A 135 8.38 25.22 6.33
CA GLU A 135 9.52 25.38 7.23
C GLU A 135 9.41 24.54 8.51
N ARG A 136 8.19 24.16 8.92
CA ARG A 136 7.93 23.33 10.10
C ARG A 136 8.40 21.89 9.91
N LEU A 137 8.67 21.44 8.69
CA LEU A 137 9.24 20.11 8.42
C LEU A 137 10.72 20.03 8.77
N ALA A 138 11.48 21.13 8.63
CA ALA A 138 12.93 21.11 8.84
C ALA A 138 13.30 20.58 10.25
N PRO A 139 12.69 21.08 11.35
CA PRO A 139 12.95 20.54 12.68
C PRO A 139 12.51 19.07 12.87
N VAL A 140 11.53 18.58 12.10
CA VAL A 140 11.11 17.17 12.14
C VAL A 140 12.16 16.27 11.51
N PHE A 141 12.70 16.67 10.35
CA PHE A 141 13.80 15.96 9.68
C PHE A 141 15.09 15.99 10.51
N GLU A 142 15.41 17.13 11.12
CA GLU A 142 16.53 17.26 12.06
C GLU A 142 16.41 16.28 13.23
N LEU A 143 15.24 16.22 13.87
CA LEU A 143 14.99 15.30 14.96
C LEU A 143 15.07 13.82 14.52
N ALA A 144 14.53 13.49 13.34
CA ALA A 144 14.59 12.14 12.80
C ALA A 144 16.04 11.68 12.57
N ALA A 145 16.88 12.56 12.01
CA ALA A 145 18.31 12.32 11.84
C ALA A 145 19.03 12.20 13.20
N GLU A 146 18.76 13.10 14.16
CA GLU A 146 19.32 13.05 15.52
C GLU A 146 19.02 11.71 16.22
N ARG A 147 17.80 11.20 16.04
CA ARG A 147 17.29 9.99 16.70
C ARG A 147 17.56 8.71 15.91
N GLY A 148 18.01 8.80 14.67
CA GLY A 148 18.22 7.66 13.78
C GLY A 148 16.93 6.87 13.53
N VAL A 149 15.81 7.56 13.28
CA VAL A 149 14.51 6.94 13.00
C VAL A 149 13.98 7.37 11.63
N PRO A 150 13.31 6.48 10.88
CA PRO A 150 12.76 6.80 9.57
C PRO A 150 11.55 7.74 9.65
N ILE A 151 11.40 8.57 8.62
CA ILE A 151 10.16 9.29 8.31
C ILE A 151 9.42 8.53 7.21
N LEU A 152 8.19 8.10 7.47
CA LEU A 152 7.27 7.63 6.44
C LEU A 152 6.35 8.77 6.01
N ILE A 153 6.44 9.18 4.76
CA ILE A 153 5.64 10.28 4.21
C ILE A 153 4.71 9.81 3.10
N HIS A 154 3.47 10.29 3.12
CA HIS A 154 2.53 10.01 2.03
C HIS A 154 3.03 10.62 0.71
N GLY A 155 3.25 9.79 -0.31
CA GLY A 155 3.65 10.18 -1.67
C GLY A 155 2.63 9.76 -2.74
N GLY A 156 1.35 9.61 -2.36
CA GLY A 156 0.30 9.04 -3.19
C GLY A 156 -0.66 10.05 -3.81
N ARG A 157 -1.84 9.55 -4.23
CA ARG A 157 -2.87 10.31 -4.95
C ARG A 157 -3.30 11.56 -4.18
N GLY A 158 -3.57 12.64 -4.93
CA GLY A 158 -4.12 13.88 -4.37
C GLY A 158 -3.06 14.82 -3.79
N LEU A 159 -1.78 14.55 -4.02
CA LEU A 159 -0.69 15.50 -3.84
C LEU A 159 -0.28 16.14 -5.17
N PRO A 160 0.22 17.39 -5.16
CA PRO A 160 0.99 17.94 -6.27
C PRO A 160 2.35 17.24 -6.37
N PRO A 161 3.18 17.54 -7.40
CA PRO A 161 4.59 17.16 -7.42
C PRO A 161 5.31 17.54 -6.11
N ILE A 162 6.16 16.66 -5.59
CA ILE A 162 6.79 16.76 -4.26
C ILE A 162 8.31 16.58 -4.29
N ALA A 163 8.90 16.13 -5.40
CA ALA A 163 10.27 15.64 -5.43
C ALA A 163 11.31 16.70 -5.04
N ASP A 164 11.23 17.90 -5.60
CA ASP A 164 12.22 18.96 -5.35
C ASP A 164 12.26 19.40 -3.88
N ALA A 165 11.09 19.61 -3.29
CA ALA A 165 10.98 20.03 -1.90
C ALA A 165 11.45 18.92 -0.94
N LEU A 166 11.08 17.67 -1.24
CA LEU A 166 11.51 16.52 -0.45
C LEU A 166 13.02 16.31 -0.57
N ARG A 167 13.60 16.45 -1.77
CA ARG A 167 15.05 16.38 -2.01
C ARG A 167 15.78 17.44 -1.20
N ALA A 168 15.29 18.68 -1.18
CA ALA A 168 15.91 19.76 -0.40
C ALA A 168 15.95 19.43 1.11
N LEU A 169 14.92 18.77 1.66
CA LEU A 169 14.92 18.32 3.05
C LEU A 169 15.92 17.20 3.30
N VAL A 170 15.95 16.16 2.45
CA VAL A 170 16.88 15.02 2.61
C VAL A 170 18.34 15.46 2.39
N ASP A 171 18.61 16.38 1.46
CA ASP A 171 19.96 16.94 1.24
C ASP A 171 20.44 17.79 2.43
N ARG A 172 19.51 18.46 3.12
CA ARG A 172 19.83 19.31 4.29
C ARG A 172 20.11 18.49 5.55
N TYR A 173 19.43 17.35 5.71
CA TYR A 173 19.50 16.53 6.92
C TYR A 173 20.06 15.14 6.57
N ASP A 174 21.36 15.12 6.26
CA ASP A 174 22.09 13.90 5.95
C ASP A 174 22.00 12.92 7.14
N GLY A 175 21.62 11.68 6.87
CA GLY A 175 21.32 10.66 7.89
C GLY A 175 19.85 10.46 8.24
N ALA A 176 18.92 11.32 7.79
CA ALA A 176 17.49 11.03 7.89
C ALA A 176 17.10 9.91 6.91
N GLU A 177 16.57 8.80 7.43
CA GLU A 177 15.96 7.77 6.59
C GLU A 177 14.53 8.18 6.19
N LEU A 178 14.15 7.88 4.96
CA LEU A 178 12.88 8.28 4.37
C LEU A 178 12.19 7.09 3.70
N ILE A 179 10.90 6.90 3.98
CA ILE A 179 10.03 5.96 3.31
C ILE A 179 8.94 6.77 2.58
N ILE A 180 8.93 6.71 1.25
CA ILE A 180 7.95 7.37 0.40
C ILE A 180 6.82 6.38 0.11
N ALA A 181 5.62 6.67 0.64
CA ALA A 181 4.51 5.74 0.51
C ALA A 181 3.85 5.75 -0.88
N HIS A 182 3.17 4.66 -1.20
CA HIS A 182 2.34 4.44 -2.38
C HIS A 182 3.15 4.57 -3.68
N CYS A 183 4.33 3.95 -3.73
CA CYS A 183 5.29 4.04 -4.83
C CYS A 183 5.73 5.47 -5.19
N GLY A 184 5.38 6.49 -4.39
CA GLY A 184 5.65 7.88 -4.75
C GLY A 184 4.89 8.35 -6.00
N ILE A 185 3.74 7.75 -6.34
CA ILE A 185 2.99 8.04 -7.58
C ILE A 185 2.54 9.50 -7.76
N ALA A 186 2.58 10.33 -6.71
CA ALA A 186 2.38 11.77 -6.84
C ALA A 186 3.39 12.42 -7.79
N ASP A 187 4.61 11.87 -7.84
CA ASP A 187 5.74 12.45 -8.57
C ASP A 187 6.81 11.39 -8.90
N LEU A 188 6.39 10.16 -9.24
CA LEU A 188 7.24 8.96 -9.29
C LEU A 188 8.52 9.18 -10.12
N ALA A 189 8.39 9.70 -11.35
CA ALA A 189 9.54 9.90 -12.22
C ALA A 189 10.57 10.90 -11.63
N ALA A 190 10.11 12.00 -11.04
CA ALA A 190 11.00 12.99 -10.46
C ALA A 190 11.59 12.51 -9.12
N LEU A 191 10.81 11.80 -8.30
CA LEU A 191 11.27 11.17 -7.07
C LEU A 191 12.33 10.11 -7.36
N ALA A 192 12.12 9.25 -8.36
CA ALA A 192 13.13 8.28 -8.77
C ALA A 192 14.40 8.96 -9.28
N ASN A 193 14.28 10.04 -10.07
CA ASN A 193 15.44 10.83 -10.50
C ASN A 193 16.21 11.46 -9.32
N CYS A 194 15.54 11.79 -8.22
CA CYS A 194 16.18 12.35 -7.03
C CYS A 194 16.79 11.29 -6.10
N PHE A 195 16.19 10.10 -6.02
CA PHE A 195 16.41 9.17 -4.92
C PHE A 195 16.79 7.74 -5.32
N SER A 196 16.67 7.36 -6.59
CA SER A 196 17.16 6.07 -7.08
C SER A 196 18.69 6.00 -6.88
N GLY A 197 19.16 4.92 -6.27
CA GLY A 197 20.56 4.76 -5.90
C GLY A 197 21.02 5.55 -4.68
N ARG A 198 20.10 6.24 -3.96
CA ARG A 198 20.41 6.94 -2.69
C ARG A 198 20.13 6.04 -1.48
N PRO A 199 21.16 5.60 -0.74
CA PRO A 199 20.95 4.83 0.49
C PRO A 199 20.11 5.61 1.51
N GLY A 200 19.25 4.92 2.25
CA GLY A 200 18.40 5.51 3.28
C GLY A 200 17.07 6.09 2.76
N VAL A 201 16.84 6.09 1.45
CA VAL A 201 15.52 6.42 0.86
C VAL A 201 14.86 5.18 0.29
N PHE A 202 13.61 4.93 0.68
CA PHE A 202 12.82 3.76 0.33
C PHE A 202 11.47 4.16 -0.25
N PHE A 203 10.85 3.27 -1.00
CA PHE A 203 9.52 3.40 -1.58
C PHE A 203 8.69 2.18 -1.19
N ASP A 204 7.46 2.37 -0.75
CA ASP A 204 6.58 1.25 -0.42
C ASP A 204 5.69 0.82 -1.60
N THR A 205 5.18 -0.42 -1.56
CA THR A 205 4.32 -0.99 -2.63
C THR A 205 2.83 -0.76 -2.44
N SER A 206 2.41 0.13 -1.52
CA SER A 206 1.01 0.29 -1.13
C SER A 206 0.17 1.11 -2.13
N VAL A 207 0.10 0.64 -3.37
CA VAL A 207 -0.71 1.20 -4.46
C VAL A 207 -1.62 0.12 -5.04
N TRP A 208 -2.59 0.47 -5.90
CA TRP A 208 -3.47 -0.53 -6.56
C TRP A 208 -3.19 -0.75 -8.04
N SER A 209 -2.25 0.01 -8.61
CA SER A 209 -1.92 -0.06 -10.04
C SER A 209 -0.72 -0.98 -10.23
N PRO A 210 -0.87 -2.13 -10.91
CA PRO A 210 0.27 -2.97 -11.26
C PRO A 210 1.28 -2.25 -12.16
N LEU A 211 0.81 -1.32 -13.01
CA LEU A 211 1.68 -0.53 -13.87
C LEU A 211 2.54 0.45 -13.07
N ASP A 212 2.00 1.06 -12.00
CA ASP A 212 2.77 1.99 -11.15
C ASP A 212 3.89 1.24 -10.40
N VAL A 213 3.63 -0.01 -9.96
CA VAL A 213 4.65 -0.84 -9.31
C VAL A 213 5.71 -1.33 -10.30
N LEU A 214 5.31 -1.71 -11.53
CA LEU A 214 6.26 -2.04 -12.60
C LEU A 214 7.17 -0.85 -12.95
N ASP A 215 6.59 0.35 -13.05
CA ASP A 215 7.35 1.56 -13.34
C ASP A 215 8.26 1.95 -12.17
N LEU A 216 7.83 1.71 -10.93
CA LEU A 216 8.70 1.85 -9.75
C LEU A 216 9.93 0.95 -9.87
N PHE A 217 9.77 -0.34 -10.16
CA PHE A 217 10.92 -1.25 -10.32
C PHE A 217 11.86 -0.81 -11.45
N ARG A 218 11.30 -0.36 -12.58
CA ARG A 218 12.07 0.14 -13.72
C ARG A 218 12.92 1.37 -13.37
N LEU A 219 12.49 2.17 -12.39
CA LEU A 219 13.10 3.45 -12.05
C LEU A 219 13.94 3.43 -10.75
N VAL A 220 13.67 2.50 -9.83
CA VAL A 220 14.23 2.47 -8.48
C VAL A 220 14.89 1.11 -8.20
N ALA A 221 16.02 1.13 -7.48
CA ALA A 221 16.71 -0.08 -7.07
C ALA A 221 15.78 -1.01 -6.24
N PRO A 222 15.72 -2.32 -6.51
CA PRO A 222 14.87 -3.26 -5.78
C PRO A 222 15.03 -3.21 -4.26
N GLU A 223 16.25 -2.99 -3.75
CA GLU A 223 16.52 -2.94 -2.31
C GLU A 223 15.96 -1.69 -1.63
N GLN A 224 15.61 -0.65 -2.41
CA GLN A 224 14.89 0.53 -1.94
C GLN A 224 13.37 0.33 -1.92
N VAL A 225 12.85 -0.73 -2.53
CA VAL A 225 11.40 -1.00 -2.55
C VAL A 225 11.04 -1.94 -1.41
N ILE A 226 10.03 -1.58 -0.60
CA ILE A 226 9.58 -2.37 0.55
C ILE A 226 8.10 -2.73 0.45
N TYR A 227 7.78 -3.96 0.83
CA TYR A 227 6.39 -4.42 0.84
C TYR A 227 5.52 -3.62 1.81
N ALA A 228 4.35 -3.21 1.36
CA ALA A 228 3.34 -2.53 2.15
C ALA A 228 1.92 -2.82 1.67
N SER A 229 0.98 -3.00 2.60
CA SER A 229 -0.44 -3.18 2.29
C SER A 229 -1.28 -1.91 2.39
N ASP A 230 -0.90 -0.96 3.24
CA ASP A 230 -1.73 0.18 3.64
C ASP A 230 -3.08 -0.27 4.26
N TYR A 231 -3.06 -1.33 5.06
CA TYR A 231 -4.22 -1.76 5.85
C TYR A 231 -4.74 -0.58 6.70
N PRO A 232 -6.05 -0.28 6.73
CA PRO A 232 -7.17 -1.08 6.19
C PRO A 232 -7.61 -0.74 4.75
N TYR A 233 -6.90 0.14 4.04
CA TYR A 233 -7.22 0.53 2.66
C TYR A 233 -6.84 -0.54 1.63
N GLY A 234 -5.66 -1.15 1.80
CA GLY A 234 -5.25 -2.34 1.06
C GLY A 234 -5.13 -3.56 1.98
N GLN A 235 -5.19 -4.76 1.39
CA GLN A 235 -5.14 -6.01 2.16
C GLN A 235 -4.72 -7.17 1.26
N GLN A 236 -4.25 -8.24 1.90
CA GLN A 236 -3.99 -9.54 1.31
C GLN A 236 -5.31 -10.26 0.91
N PRO A 237 -5.29 -11.17 -0.07
CA PRO A 237 -4.12 -11.56 -0.89
C PRO A 237 -3.70 -10.52 -1.93
N ALA A 238 -4.50 -9.50 -2.21
CA ALA A 238 -4.27 -8.58 -3.33
C ALA A 238 -2.94 -7.81 -3.25
N SER A 239 -2.59 -7.25 -2.08
CA SER A 239 -1.32 -6.51 -1.94
C SER A 239 -0.08 -7.39 -2.14
N LEU A 240 -0.09 -8.63 -1.63
CA LEU A 240 1.00 -9.61 -1.85
C LEU A 240 1.04 -10.07 -3.31
N LEU A 241 -0.11 -10.38 -3.90
CA LEU A 241 -0.19 -10.81 -5.30
C LEU A 241 0.35 -9.73 -6.25
N LEU A 242 -0.08 -8.48 -6.06
CA LEU A 242 0.40 -7.31 -6.78
C LEU A 242 1.92 -7.24 -6.70
N THR A 243 2.46 -7.26 -5.48
CA THR A 243 3.90 -7.15 -5.21
C THR A 243 4.69 -8.29 -5.86
N LEU A 244 4.29 -9.54 -5.62
CA LEU A 244 5.02 -10.73 -6.09
C LEU A 244 5.03 -10.82 -7.61
N ARG A 245 3.88 -10.63 -8.26
CA ARG A 245 3.78 -10.79 -9.70
C ARG A 245 4.45 -9.68 -10.46
N THR A 246 4.31 -8.43 -10.01
CA THR A 246 5.02 -7.30 -10.63
C THR A 246 6.53 -7.41 -10.41
N ALA A 247 6.99 -7.87 -9.25
CA ALA A 247 8.40 -8.13 -9.00
C ALA A 247 8.97 -9.20 -9.93
N LYS A 248 8.27 -10.33 -10.09
CA LYS A 248 8.67 -11.40 -11.03
C LYS A 248 8.69 -10.91 -12.47
N LEU A 249 7.68 -10.15 -12.88
CA LEU A 249 7.60 -9.60 -14.23
C LEU A 249 8.70 -8.54 -14.48
N ALA A 250 9.10 -7.79 -13.44
CA ALA A 250 10.24 -6.89 -13.50
C ALA A 250 11.60 -7.63 -13.50
N GLY A 251 11.61 -8.94 -13.26
CA GLY A 251 12.80 -9.78 -13.29
C GLY A 251 13.60 -9.79 -11.99
N LEU A 252 12.99 -9.47 -10.85
CA LEU A 252 13.66 -9.53 -9.56
C LEU A 252 14.10 -10.97 -9.26
N ASP A 253 15.34 -11.14 -8.83
CA ASP A 253 15.83 -12.41 -8.34
C ASP A 253 15.33 -12.72 -6.92
N GLU A 254 15.60 -13.93 -6.43
CA GLU A 254 15.14 -14.35 -5.10
C GLU A 254 15.71 -13.48 -3.96
N SER A 255 16.95 -12.99 -4.10
CA SER A 255 17.59 -12.16 -3.08
C SER A 255 16.94 -10.78 -2.99
N GLN A 256 16.63 -10.17 -4.14
CA GLN A 256 15.91 -8.92 -4.27
C GLN A 256 14.47 -9.06 -3.77
N LEU A 257 13.81 -10.18 -4.08
CA LEU A 257 12.46 -10.44 -3.59
C LEU A 257 12.43 -10.58 -2.05
N ARG A 258 13.44 -11.22 -1.45
CA ARG A 258 13.56 -11.29 0.02
C ARG A 258 13.88 -9.93 0.65
N ALA A 259 14.69 -9.11 0.00
CA ALA A 259 14.94 -7.73 0.42
C ALA A 259 13.64 -6.92 0.44
N LEU A 260 12.85 -7.02 -0.62
CA LEU A 260 11.57 -6.34 -0.76
C LEU A 260 10.53 -6.80 0.27
N LEU A 261 10.38 -8.11 0.45
CA LEU A 261 9.31 -8.67 1.31
C LEU A 261 9.53 -8.40 2.79
N ALA A 262 10.79 -8.36 3.25
CA ALA A 262 11.11 -8.06 4.64
C ALA A 262 12.51 -7.51 4.88
N GLY A 263 13.51 -7.89 4.08
CA GLY A 263 14.92 -7.63 4.38
C GLY A 263 15.24 -6.15 4.60
N SER A 264 14.83 -5.27 3.70
CA SER A 264 15.07 -3.83 3.82
C SER A 264 14.30 -3.22 5.00
N ALA A 265 13.01 -3.52 5.14
CA ALA A 265 12.19 -3.02 6.25
C ALA A 265 12.69 -3.51 7.63
N ARG A 266 13.21 -4.74 7.73
CA ARG A 266 13.81 -5.27 8.96
C ARG A 266 15.10 -4.57 9.35
N ARG A 267 15.91 -4.16 8.37
CA ARG A 267 17.13 -3.37 8.64
C ARG A 267 16.77 -1.99 9.18
N ILE A 268 15.77 -1.32 8.57
CA ILE A 268 15.20 -0.06 9.10
C ILE A 268 14.72 -0.26 10.54
N CYS A 269 13.93 -1.30 10.80
CA CYS A 269 13.42 -1.60 12.15
C CYS A 269 14.53 -1.80 13.20
N ARG A 270 15.70 -2.31 12.78
CA ARG A 270 16.85 -2.60 13.66
C ARG A 270 17.87 -1.46 13.71
N GLY A 271 17.70 -0.39 12.93
CA GLY A 271 18.69 0.68 12.78
C GLY A 271 19.98 0.19 12.12
N GLU A 272 19.89 -0.81 11.25
CA GLU A 272 21.03 -1.34 10.49
C GLU A 272 21.21 -0.56 9.18
N ALA A 273 22.45 -0.43 8.71
CA ALA A 273 22.75 0.21 7.43
C ALA A 273 21.93 -0.41 6.27
N PRO A 274 21.43 0.38 5.30
CA PRO A 274 20.70 -0.15 4.14
C PRO A 274 21.47 -1.24 3.37
N LEU A 275 20.75 -2.10 2.66
CA LEU A 275 21.38 -3.06 1.75
C LEU A 275 22.13 -2.33 0.62
N PRO A 276 23.20 -2.93 0.06
CA PRO A 276 23.81 -2.44 -1.17
C PRO A 276 22.76 -2.36 -2.29
N LEU A 277 22.73 -1.23 -2.99
CA LEU A 277 21.74 -0.98 -4.04
C LEU A 277 22.21 -1.55 -5.38
N SER A 278 21.36 -2.37 -6.00
CA SER A 278 21.54 -2.79 -7.38
C SER A 278 20.93 -1.76 -8.35
N PRO A 279 21.31 -1.79 -9.65
CA PRO A 279 20.60 -0.98 -10.64
C PRO A 279 19.09 -1.32 -10.66
N PRO A 280 18.21 -0.35 -10.97
CA PRO A 280 16.80 -0.62 -11.23
C PRO A 280 16.62 -1.74 -12.26
N CYS A 281 15.55 -2.52 -12.10
CA CYS A 281 15.23 -3.63 -12.99
C CYS A 281 13.77 -3.55 -13.42
N GLY A 282 13.49 -3.90 -14.66
CA GLY A 282 12.11 -3.92 -15.15
C GLY A 282 12.05 -3.55 -16.62
N PRO A 283 10.96 -3.91 -17.31
CA PRO A 283 10.85 -3.70 -18.73
C PRO A 283 10.52 -2.24 -19.06
N ASP A 284 11.13 -1.69 -20.11
CA ASP A 284 10.73 -0.41 -20.70
C ASP A 284 9.37 -0.48 -21.43
N THR A 285 8.85 -1.69 -21.66
CA THR A 285 7.58 -1.90 -22.36
C THR A 285 6.87 -3.12 -21.79
N VAL A 286 5.59 -2.94 -21.46
CA VAL A 286 4.70 -4.06 -21.10
C VAL A 286 4.00 -4.53 -22.38
N VAL A 287 4.28 -5.76 -22.79
CA VAL A 287 3.61 -6.40 -23.94
C VAL A 287 2.48 -7.26 -23.40
N GLN A 288 1.25 -7.02 -23.86
CA GLN A 288 0.08 -7.79 -23.46
C GLN A 288 -0.91 -7.91 -24.62
N PRO A 289 -1.69 -9.00 -24.71
CA PRO A 289 -2.79 -9.07 -25.67
C PRO A 289 -3.78 -7.92 -25.44
N LEU A 290 -4.34 -7.39 -26.53
CA LEU A 290 -5.24 -6.23 -26.47
C LEU A 290 -6.45 -6.47 -25.56
N THR A 291 -6.93 -7.72 -25.47
CA THR A 291 -7.99 -8.14 -24.55
C THR A 291 -7.68 -7.74 -23.10
N PHE A 292 -6.48 -8.02 -22.62
CA PHE A 292 -6.05 -7.73 -21.25
C PHE A 292 -5.85 -6.23 -21.02
N ALA A 293 -5.30 -5.53 -22.01
CA ALA A 293 -5.20 -4.07 -21.97
C ALA A 293 -6.57 -3.41 -21.81
N ARG A 294 -7.58 -3.89 -22.55
CA ARG A 294 -8.97 -3.42 -22.45
C ARG A 294 -9.57 -3.72 -21.07
N ILE A 295 -9.38 -4.93 -20.56
CA ILE A 295 -9.84 -5.30 -19.20
C ILE A 295 -9.23 -4.34 -18.18
N HIS A 296 -7.90 -4.19 -18.15
CA HIS A 296 -7.20 -3.28 -17.25
C HIS A 296 -7.71 -1.83 -17.34
N GLN A 297 -7.92 -1.32 -18.56
CA GLN A 297 -8.45 0.03 -18.77
C GLN A 297 -9.81 0.23 -18.11
N TYR A 298 -10.76 -0.69 -18.32
CA TYR A 298 -12.10 -0.59 -17.74
C TYR A 298 -12.08 -0.76 -16.21
N LEU A 299 -11.25 -1.65 -15.67
CA LEU A 299 -11.13 -1.84 -14.22
C LEU A 299 -10.48 -0.63 -13.54
N SER A 300 -9.53 0.03 -14.20
CA SER A 300 -8.94 1.29 -13.72
C SER A 300 -9.98 2.41 -13.61
N MET A 301 -10.99 2.43 -14.49
CA MET A 301 -12.13 3.34 -14.39
C MET A 301 -13.10 2.95 -13.26
N ALA A 302 -13.19 1.68 -12.90
CA ALA A 302 -14.08 1.18 -11.85
C ALA A 302 -13.61 1.55 -10.43
N THR A 303 -12.29 1.57 -10.21
CA THR A 303 -11.68 1.87 -8.91
C THR A 303 -12.18 3.18 -8.26
N PRO A 304 -12.14 4.35 -8.91
CA PRO A 304 -12.62 5.60 -8.29
C PRO A 304 -14.11 5.58 -7.98
N LEU A 305 -14.93 4.86 -8.75
CA LEU A 305 -16.37 4.75 -8.49
C LEU A 305 -16.64 3.94 -7.21
N LEU A 306 -15.97 2.79 -7.05
CA LEU A 306 -16.10 1.95 -5.84
C LEU A 306 -15.68 2.71 -4.58
N TRP A 307 -14.58 3.45 -4.68
CA TRP A 307 -14.05 4.27 -3.60
C TRP A 307 -14.97 5.41 -3.18
N THR A 308 -15.57 6.08 -4.15
CA THR A 308 -16.57 7.11 -3.88
C THR A 308 -17.96 6.53 -3.63
N ARG A 309 -18.07 5.20 -3.52
CA ARG A 309 -19.32 4.44 -3.31
C ARG A 309 -20.41 4.80 -4.34
N GLN A 310 -20.00 5.17 -5.54
CA GLN A 310 -20.90 5.47 -6.65
C GLN A 310 -21.38 4.18 -7.31
N ALA A 311 -22.60 4.19 -7.85
CA ALA A 311 -23.09 3.11 -8.68
C ALA A 311 -22.34 3.06 -10.02
N ASP A 312 -22.17 1.86 -10.60
CA ASP A 312 -21.64 1.69 -11.95
C ASP A 312 -22.68 2.06 -13.02
N THR A 313 -22.95 3.36 -13.18
CA THR A 313 -23.91 3.88 -14.19
C THR A 313 -23.33 3.89 -15.60
N ILE A 314 -22.01 3.88 -15.72
CA ILE A 314 -21.27 3.84 -16.99
C ILE A 314 -21.24 2.39 -17.54
N GLY A 315 -21.34 1.38 -16.68
CA GLY A 315 -21.28 -0.02 -17.04
C GLY A 315 -19.86 -0.54 -17.25
N VAL A 316 -18.88 0.00 -16.53
CA VAL A 316 -17.45 -0.34 -16.71
C VAL A 316 -17.19 -1.83 -16.44
N LEU A 317 -17.87 -2.45 -15.48
CA LEU A 317 -17.74 -3.89 -15.26
C LEU A 317 -18.36 -4.69 -16.41
N GLY A 318 -19.43 -4.19 -17.03
CA GLY A 318 -20.02 -4.81 -18.22
C GLY A 318 -19.07 -4.80 -19.41
N LEU A 319 -18.34 -3.69 -19.62
CA LEU A 319 -17.33 -3.56 -20.66
C LEU A 319 -16.14 -4.50 -20.44
N ALA A 320 -15.66 -4.61 -19.18
CA ALA A 320 -14.61 -5.55 -18.82
C ALA A 320 -15.04 -7.02 -19.01
N LEU A 321 -16.26 -7.37 -18.59
CA LEU A 321 -16.83 -8.71 -18.79
C LEU A 321 -16.94 -9.05 -20.28
N ASN A 322 -17.37 -8.09 -21.12
CA ASN A 322 -17.44 -8.30 -22.57
C ASN A 322 -16.06 -8.55 -23.19
N ALA A 323 -15.00 -7.88 -22.69
CA ALA A 323 -13.64 -8.16 -23.14
C ALA A 323 -13.19 -9.59 -22.77
N CYS A 324 -13.59 -10.12 -21.60
CA CYS A 324 -13.29 -11.51 -21.22
C CYS A 324 -13.94 -12.56 -22.15
N ASP A 325 -14.98 -12.22 -22.91
CA ASP A 325 -15.68 -13.17 -23.79
C ASP A 325 -14.95 -13.39 -25.13
N GLU A 326 -13.84 -12.69 -25.40
CA GLU A 326 -13.04 -12.87 -26.62
C GLU A 326 -12.42 -14.27 -26.69
N ARG A 327 -13.04 -15.17 -27.47
CA ARG A 327 -12.65 -16.58 -27.56
C ARG A 327 -11.32 -16.85 -28.26
N ALA A 328 -10.87 -15.91 -29.10
CA ALA A 328 -9.67 -16.07 -29.92
C ALA A 328 -8.40 -15.54 -29.25
N ASN A 329 -8.46 -15.14 -27.97
CA ASN A 329 -7.36 -14.48 -27.29
C ASN A 329 -6.18 -15.40 -26.91
N GLY A 330 -6.34 -16.73 -26.95
CA GLY A 330 -5.29 -17.70 -26.57
C GLY A 330 -5.04 -17.85 -25.07
N HIS A 331 -5.76 -17.10 -24.22
CA HIS A 331 -5.61 -17.05 -22.76
C HIS A 331 -6.96 -17.25 -22.04
N ARG A 332 -7.71 -18.27 -22.47
CA ARG A 332 -9.09 -18.48 -22.01
C ARG A 332 -9.19 -18.66 -20.50
N ASP A 333 -8.27 -19.43 -19.92
CA ASP A 333 -8.28 -19.73 -18.48
C ASP A 333 -8.12 -18.46 -17.64
N ASP A 334 -7.18 -17.57 -17.99
CA ASP A 334 -6.99 -16.30 -17.30
C ASP A 334 -8.21 -15.38 -17.43
N THR A 335 -8.77 -15.27 -18.65
CA THR A 335 -9.97 -14.44 -18.85
C THR A 335 -11.21 -14.97 -18.14
N GLU A 336 -11.36 -16.29 -17.98
CA GLU A 336 -12.43 -16.87 -17.16
C GLU A 336 -12.23 -16.62 -15.66
N ARG A 337 -10.98 -16.72 -15.17
CA ARG A 337 -10.65 -16.37 -13.78
C ARG A 337 -10.99 -14.90 -13.47
N ILE A 338 -10.62 -14.00 -14.37
CA ILE A 338 -11.00 -12.58 -14.29
C ILE A 338 -12.53 -12.45 -14.33
N ARG A 339 -13.20 -13.13 -15.25
CA ARG A 339 -14.66 -13.08 -15.39
C ARG A 339 -15.39 -13.48 -14.11
N GLU A 340 -14.95 -14.53 -13.42
CA GLU A 340 -15.55 -14.97 -12.15
C GLU A 340 -15.43 -13.91 -11.04
N LEU A 341 -14.27 -13.25 -10.94
CA LEU A 341 -14.07 -12.11 -10.03
C LEU A 341 -15.04 -10.98 -10.36
N LEU A 342 -15.12 -10.59 -11.63
CA LEU A 342 -15.93 -9.46 -12.08
C LEU A 342 -17.44 -9.71 -11.95
N LEU A 343 -17.92 -10.93 -12.23
CA LEU A 343 -19.31 -11.29 -11.98
C LEU A 343 -19.65 -11.17 -10.49
N THR A 344 -18.77 -11.66 -9.62
CA THR A 344 -18.97 -11.58 -8.18
C THR A 344 -18.94 -10.14 -7.67
N ALA A 345 -17.97 -9.35 -8.13
CA ALA A 345 -17.88 -7.93 -7.80
C ALA A 345 -19.11 -7.15 -8.27
N ARG A 346 -19.61 -7.42 -9.48
CA ARG A 346 -20.80 -6.77 -10.03
C ARG A 346 -22.05 -7.09 -9.21
N ASP A 347 -22.21 -8.34 -8.78
CA ASP A 347 -23.36 -8.75 -7.98
C ASP A 347 -23.34 -8.09 -6.59
N LEU A 348 -22.15 -7.95 -5.97
CA LEU A 348 -21.98 -7.15 -4.75
C LEU A 348 -22.31 -5.67 -4.99
N TRP A 349 -21.76 -5.08 -6.04
CA TRP A 349 -21.90 -3.65 -6.34
C TRP A 349 -23.35 -3.25 -6.65
N ARG A 350 -24.07 -4.08 -7.40
CA ARG A 350 -25.49 -3.83 -7.71
C ARG A 350 -26.38 -3.88 -6.49
N ALA A 351 -26.00 -4.64 -5.46
CA ALA A 351 -26.77 -4.75 -4.24
C ALA A 351 -26.57 -3.53 -3.31
N PHE A 352 -25.60 -2.64 -3.54
CA PHE A 352 -25.34 -1.51 -2.63
C PHE A 352 -26.57 -0.64 -2.31
N PRO A 353 -27.43 -0.28 -3.28
CA PRO A 353 -28.61 0.54 -3.00
C PRO A 353 -29.66 -0.19 -2.16
N GLU A 354 -29.64 -1.52 -2.13
CA GLU A 354 -30.61 -2.37 -1.44
C GLU A 354 -30.18 -2.69 0.01
N VAL A 355 -28.91 -2.43 0.37
CA VAL A 355 -28.41 -2.65 1.73
C VAL A 355 -28.77 -1.45 2.60
N GLU A 356 -29.66 -1.66 3.57
CA GLU A 356 -30.12 -0.61 4.50
C GLU A 356 -29.06 -0.22 5.53
N ASP A 357 -28.31 -1.19 6.06
CA ASP A 357 -27.24 -0.95 7.03
C ASP A 357 -25.99 -0.37 6.36
N GLU A 358 -25.55 0.80 6.81
CA GLU A 358 -24.39 1.49 6.23
C GLU A 358 -23.09 0.69 6.43
N GLY A 359 -22.96 -0.04 7.55
CA GLY A 359 -21.81 -0.90 7.83
C GLY A 359 -21.70 -2.05 6.83
N ASP A 360 -22.81 -2.74 6.55
CA ASP A 360 -22.90 -3.78 5.53
C ASP A 360 -22.64 -3.26 4.12
N ARG A 361 -23.09 -2.04 3.82
CA ARG A 361 -22.83 -1.39 2.54
C ARG A 361 -21.35 -1.13 2.35
N ILE A 362 -20.68 -0.58 3.37
CA ILE A 362 -19.23 -0.36 3.36
C ILE A 362 -18.47 -1.69 3.21
N ARG A 363 -18.84 -2.73 3.96
CA ARG A 363 -18.24 -4.08 3.85
C ARG A 363 -18.37 -4.63 2.43
N SER A 364 -19.56 -4.53 1.84
CA SER A 364 -19.84 -4.98 0.47
C SER A 364 -19.02 -4.21 -0.57
N ALA A 365 -18.87 -2.89 -0.40
CA ALA A 365 -18.06 -2.04 -1.25
C ALA A 365 -16.57 -2.40 -1.21
N ARG A 366 -16.03 -2.60 -0.01
CA ARG A 366 -14.65 -3.06 0.17
C ARG A 366 -14.42 -4.42 -0.48
N LEU A 367 -15.36 -5.35 -0.33
CA LEU A 367 -15.25 -6.68 -0.93
C LEU A 367 -15.31 -6.64 -2.46
N ALA A 368 -16.22 -5.84 -3.03
CA ALA A 368 -16.28 -5.62 -4.48
C ALA A 368 -14.97 -5.02 -5.02
N PHE A 369 -14.41 -4.03 -4.31
CA PHE A 369 -13.10 -3.46 -4.63
C PHE A 369 -11.99 -4.50 -4.61
N ARG A 370 -11.91 -5.35 -3.58
CA ARG A 370 -10.88 -6.41 -3.50
C ARG A 370 -10.93 -7.36 -4.71
N LEU A 371 -12.12 -7.74 -5.15
CA LEU A 371 -12.30 -8.61 -6.32
C LEU A 371 -11.91 -7.90 -7.63
N VAL A 372 -12.31 -6.63 -7.79
CA VAL A 372 -11.89 -5.80 -8.95
C VAL A 372 -10.37 -5.61 -8.98
N HIS A 373 -9.76 -5.38 -7.82
CA HIS A 373 -8.31 -5.21 -7.71
C HIS A 373 -7.56 -6.50 -8.09
N LEU A 374 -7.99 -7.67 -7.60
CA LEU A 374 -7.42 -8.97 -8.01
C LEU A 374 -7.58 -9.21 -9.52
N ALA A 375 -8.72 -8.85 -10.10
CA ALA A 375 -8.96 -8.96 -11.53
C ALA A 375 -8.02 -8.05 -12.32
N ASN A 376 -7.79 -6.82 -11.82
CA ASN A 376 -6.88 -5.86 -12.41
C ASN A 376 -5.41 -6.32 -12.35
N ILE A 377 -4.98 -6.86 -11.21
CA ILE A 377 -3.64 -7.45 -11.05
C ILE A 377 -3.46 -8.59 -12.03
N THR A 378 -4.42 -9.52 -12.07
CA THR A 378 -4.40 -10.68 -12.99
C THR A 378 -4.35 -10.21 -14.44
N ALA A 379 -5.11 -9.16 -14.79
CA ALA A 379 -5.14 -8.66 -16.15
C ALA A 379 -3.78 -8.16 -16.64
N VAL A 380 -3.01 -7.50 -15.78
CA VAL A 380 -1.69 -6.97 -16.14
C VAL A 380 -0.59 -8.03 -16.04
N THR A 381 -0.73 -9.01 -15.15
CA THR A 381 0.37 -9.92 -14.77
C THR A 381 0.28 -11.34 -15.31
N SER A 382 -0.88 -11.79 -15.79
CA SER A 382 -1.03 -13.16 -16.33
C SER A 382 -0.54 -13.30 -17.78
N ALA A 383 -0.52 -12.22 -18.56
CA ALA A 383 -0.33 -12.29 -20.01
C ALA A 383 1.03 -11.76 -20.48
N ALA A 384 2.00 -11.65 -19.57
CA ALA A 384 3.29 -11.03 -19.78
C ALA A 384 4.45 -12.02 -19.65
#